data_AF-A0A358MDY5-F1
#
_entry.id   AF-A0A358MDY5-F1
#
_cell.length_a   1.000
_cell.length_b   1.000
_cell.length_c   1.000
_cell.angle_alpha   90.00
_cell.angle_beta   90.00
_cell.angle_gamma   90.00
#
_symmetry.space_group_name_H-M   'P 1'
#
loop_
_entity.id
_entity.type
_entity.pdbx_description
1 polymer ?
#
loop_
_entity_poly.entity_id
_entity_poly.type
_entity_poly.pdbx_seq_one_letter_code
_entity_poly.pdbx_strand_id
1 'polypeptide(L)'
;ATHDTPLWERTQLAPLPPAPPVQQIAKMEPETFFHWLGQLMHDNPPAREHVAHVAQFAAFGLTMRQGFAPDTLDAETRDGAAKGYHAAMATLREGAGRPAGVPMNGWNCAPAAGEWQDRFMTRAIIALRSLGQNTVEESIYLNAMTDGTGQALDGRKEYRLRFAAGSLPPAQCFWSITAYTEEAFLVPNALNRCSIGSRDAGLHFDPDGSIAFHFSAQKPATPEALANWLPVPPSGPFRLSLRLYIPSSAAINGDWVPPGLEQIT
;
A
#
# COMPACT_ATOMS: atom_id res chain seq x y z
N ALA A 1 -13.77 23.61 -20.60
CA ALA A 1 -14.40 23.68 -19.28
C ALA A 1 -13.45 24.40 -18.33
N THR A 2 -13.95 25.39 -17.59
CA THR A 2 -13.18 26.15 -16.59
C THR A 2 -12.66 25.20 -15.50
N HIS A 3 -11.55 25.55 -14.85
CA HIS A 3 -10.88 24.73 -13.83
C HIS A 3 -11.72 24.48 -12.57
N ASP A 4 -12.95 25.00 -12.47
CA ASP A 4 -13.79 24.98 -11.25
C ASP A 4 -14.78 23.81 -11.17
N THR A 5 -15.07 23.09 -12.25
CA THR A 5 -15.96 21.91 -12.18
C THR A 5 -15.15 20.71 -11.67
N PRO A 6 -15.54 20.01 -10.61
CA PRO A 6 -14.80 18.84 -10.15
C PRO A 6 -14.58 17.80 -11.26
N LEU A 7 -13.45 17.10 -11.25
CA LEU A 7 -13.09 16.16 -12.32
C LEU A 7 -14.21 15.12 -12.57
N TRP A 8 -14.85 14.64 -11.49
CA TRP A 8 -15.95 13.66 -11.56
C TRP A 8 -17.22 14.19 -12.23
N GLU A 9 -17.41 15.51 -12.31
CA GLU A 9 -18.51 16.15 -13.05
C GLU A 9 -18.16 16.44 -14.51
N ARG A 10 -16.87 16.40 -14.87
CA ARG A 10 -16.39 16.57 -16.26
C ARG A 10 -16.30 15.24 -17.00
N THR A 11 -16.05 14.15 -16.29
CA THR A 11 -16.06 12.80 -16.85
C THR A 11 -17.49 12.36 -17.12
N GLN A 12 -17.94 12.42 -18.38
CA GLN A 12 -19.17 11.78 -18.86
C GLN A 12 -18.98 10.27 -18.99
N LEU A 13 -18.55 9.63 -17.92
CA LEU A 13 -18.32 8.20 -17.88
C LEU A 13 -19.61 7.54 -17.41
N ALA A 14 -20.15 6.61 -18.20
CA ALA A 14 -21.25 5.77 -17.73
C ALA A 14 -20.81 5.12 -16.39
N PRO A 15 -21.62 5.19 -15.33
CA PRO A 15 -21.24 4.64 -14.05
C PRO A 15 -20.95 3.14 -14.22
N LEU A 16 -19.71 2.74 -13.94
CA LEU A 16 -19.37 1.33 -13.85
C LEU A 16 -20.14 0.71 -12.66
N PRO A 17 -20.48 -0.59 -12.72
CA PRO A 17 -21.17 -1.27 -11.62
C PRO A 17 -20.42 -1.04 -10.29
N PRO A 18 -21.12 -0.85 -9.16
CA PRO A 18 -20.48 -0.56 -7.87
C PRO A 18 -19.63 -1.75 -7.43
N ALA A 19 -18.34 -1.68 -7.74
CA ALA A 19 -17.33 -2.66 -7.42
C ALA A 19 -15.99 -1.93 -7.28
N PRO A 20 -15.05 -2.44 -6.47
CA PRO A 20 -13.70 -1.91 -6.43
C PRO A 20 -13.10 -1.83 -7.84
N PRO A 21 -12.39 -0.74 -8.22
CA PRO A 21 -11.85 -0.57 -9.58
C PRO A 21 -11.03 -1.77 -10.08
N VAL A 22 -10.23 -2.39 -9.21
CA VAL A 22 -9.46 -3.59 -9.55
C VAL A 22 -10.34 -4.77 -10.00
N GLN A 23 -11.53 -4.92 -9.43
CA GLN A 23 -12.48 -5.97 -9.81
C GLN A 23 -13.18 -5.67 -11.13
N GLN A 24 -13.41 -4.39 -11.44
CA GLN A 24 -13.96 -3.96 -12.72
C GLN A 24 -12.96 -4.25 -13.84
N ILE A 25 -11.69 -3.85 -13.68
CA ILE A 25 -10.61 -4.12 -14.63
C ILE A 25 -10.39 -5.63 -14.80
N ALA A 26 -10.45 -6.40 -13.71
CA ALA A 26 -10.23 -7.85 -13.77
C ALA A 26 -11.24 -8.59 -14.67
N LYS A 27 -12.43 -8.03 -14.88
CA LYS A 27 -13.52 -8.57 -15.71
C LYS A 27 -13.64 -7.89 -17.07
N MET A 28 -12.75 -6.95 -17.38
CA MET A 28 -12.86 -6.10 -18.56
C MET A 28 -12.19 -6.76 -19.77
N GLU A 29 -12.93 -6.86 -20.87
CA GLU A 29 -12.41 -7.28 -22.17
C GLU A 29 -11.42 -6.25 -22.73
N PRO A 30 -10.42 -6.67 -23.54
CA PRO A 30 -9.37 -5.78 -24.04
C PRO A 30 -9.90 -4.53 -24.75
N GLU A 31 -10.89 -4.68 -25.63
CA GLU A 31 -11.44 -3.55 -26.40
C GLU A 31 -12.11 -2.52 -25.49
N THR A 32 -12.87 -2.99 -24.49
CA THR A 32 -13.48 -2.14 -23.46
C THR A 32 -12.40 -1.42 -22.67
N PHE A 33 -11.32 -2.11 -22.29
CA PHE A 33 -10.19 -1.49 -21.60
C PHE A 33 -9.54 -0.38 -22.42
N PHE A 34 -9.24 -0.63 -23.70
CA PHE A 34 -8.63 0.38 -24.57
C PHE A 34 -9.58 1.55 -24.85
N HIS A 35 -10.89 1.31 -24.98
CA HIS A 35 -11.89 2.36 -25.05
C HIS A 35 -11.82 3.30 -23.83
N TRP A 36 -11.86 2.73 -22.61
CA TRP A 36 -11.73 3.49 -21.38
C TRP A 36 -10.39 4.21 -21.26
N LEU A 37 -9.29 3.55 -21.63
CA LEU A 37 -7.97 4.16 -21.62
C LEU A 37 -7.91 5.37 -22.56
N GLY A 38 -8.47 5.26 -23.77
CA GLY A 38 -8.56 6.34 -24.74
C GLY A 38 -9.34 7.53 -24.21
N GLN A 39 -10.52 7.28 -23.63
CA GLN A 39 -11.35 8.31 -23.03
C GLN A 39 -10.62 9.00 -21.85
N LEU A 40 -10.02 8.22 -20.95
CA LEU A 40 -9.31 8.76 -19.79
C LEU A 40 -8.08 9.59 -20.18
N MET A 41 -7.35 9.19 -21.23
CA MET A 41 -6.24 9.98 -21.78
C MET A 41 -6.71 11.25 -22.50
N HIS A 42 -7.93 11.26 -23.05
CA HIS A 42 -8.51 12.48 -23.63
C HIS A 42 -8.88 13.47 -22.53
N ASP A 43 -9.60 12.99 -21.51
CA ASP A 43 -10.09 13.82 -20.39
C ASP A 43 -8.95 14.26 -19.46
N ASN A 44 -7.91 13.42 -19.34
CA ASN A 44 -6.71 13.67 -18.55
C ASN A 44 -5.46 13.39 -19.40
N PRO A 45 -5.06 14.34 -20.27
CA PRO A 45 -3.90 14.19 -21.13
C PRO A 45 -2.64 13.78 -20.36
N PRO A 46 -1.80 12.90 -20.93
CA PRO A 46 -0.55 12.52 -20.28
C PRO A 46 0.35 13.74 -20.08
N ALA A 47 1.19 13.67 -19.05
CA ALA A 47 2.25 14.65 -18.85
C ALA A 47 3.14 14.75 -20.10
N ARG A 48 3.69 15.95 -20.35
CA ARG A 48 4.41 16.29 -21.59
C ARG A 48 5.53 15.29 -21.91
N GLU A 49 6.26 14.89 -20.87
CA GLU A 49 7.34 13.91 -20.89
C GLU A 49 6.90 12.50 -21.33
N HIS A 50 5.63 12.14 -21.12
CA HIS A 50 5.10 10.82 -21.46
C HIS A 50 4.36 10.79 -22.82
N VAL A 51 4.20 11.92 -23.51
CA VAL A 51 3.46 12.01 -24.78
C VAL A 51 4.04 11.07 -25.84
N ALA A 52 5.36 11.03 -25.98
CA ALA A 52 6.01 10.13 -26.95
C ALA A 52 5.76 8.65 -26.62
N HIS A 53 5.70 8.30 -25.33
CA HIS A 53 5.41 6.94 -24.89
C HIS A 53 3.97 6.53 -25.22
N VAL A 54 3.00 7.43 -25.10
CA VAL A 54 1.60 7.15 -25.44
C VAL A 54 1.37 7.21 -26.96
N ALA A 55 2.12 8.03 -27.70
CA ALA A 55 1.97 8.18 -29.14
C ALA A 55 2.20 6.87 -29.92
N GLN A 56 3.04 5.97 -29.40
CA GLN A 56 3.26 4.65 -30.03
C GLN A 56 1.98 3.79 -30.08
N PHE A 57 0.99 4.07 -29.23
CA PHE A 57 -0.27 3.32 -29.19
C PHE A 57 -1.14 3.54 -30.44
N ALA A 58 -0.83 4.57 -31.24
CA ALA A 58 -1.46 4.77 -32.54
C ALA A 58 -1.27 3.57 -33.48
N ALA A 59 -0.20 2.78 -33.30
CA ALA A 59 0.06 1.56 -34.06
C ALA A 59 -1.03 0.49 -33.89
N PHE A 60 -1.80 0.52 -32.80
CA PHE A 60 -2.95 -0.35 -32.58
C PHE A 60 -4.25 0.44 -32.40
N GLY A 61 -4.36 1.64 -33.01
CA GLY A 61 -5.62 2.37 -33.09
C GLY A 61 -6.06 3.10 -31.82
N LEU A 62 -5.14 3.34 -30.87
CA LEU A 62 -5.40 4.11 -29.66
C LEU A 62 -4.67 5.47 -29.71
N THR A 63 -5.43 6.57 -29.65
CA THR A 63 -4.86 7.93 -29.66
C THR A 63 -5.51 8.83 -28.60
N MET A 64 -4.79 9.85 -28.14
CA MET A 64 -5.32 10.85 -27.19
C MET A 64 -6.46 11.70 -27.79
N ARG A 65 -6.55 11.78 -29.12
CA ARG A 65 -7.52 12.64 -29.82
C ARG A 65 -8.80 11.91 -30.18
N GLN A 66 -8.68 10.68 -30.66
CA GLN A 66 -9.81 9.90 -31.19
C GLN A 66 -10.19 8.72 -30.29
N GLY A 67 -9.48 8.50 -29.18
CA GLY A 67 -9.67 7.34 -28.33
C GLY A 67 -9.23 6.06 -29.03
N PHE A 68 -9.94 4.96 -28.77
CA PHE A 68 -9.71 3.65 -29.38
C PHE A 68 -10.67 3.41 -30.53
N ALA A 69 -10.15 3.08 -31.72
CA ALA A 69 -10.92 2.86 -32.94
C ALA A 69 -10.73 1.44 -33.51
N PRO A 70 -11.26 0.38 -32.85
CA PRO A 70 -11.01 -1.01 -33.22
C PRO A 70 -11.55 -1.38 -34.61
N ASP A 71 -12.61 -0.70 -35.08
CA ASP A 71 -13.21 -0.96 -36.40
C ASP A 71 -12.30 -0.54 -37.56
N THR A 72 -11.29 0.28 -37.29
CA THR A 72 -10.31 0.74 -38.30
C THR A 72 -9.13 -0.22 -38.46
N LEU A 73 -9.03 -1.23 -37.60
CA LEU A 73 -7.91 -2.16 -37.53
C LEU A 73 -8.22 -3.44 -38.32
N ASP A 74 -7.19 -4.01 -38.94
CA ASP A 74 -7.27 -5.37 -39.47
C ASP A 74 -7.36 -6.41 -38.33
N ALA A 75 -7.69 -7.65 -38.70
CA ALA A 75 -7.88 -8.73 -37.74
C ALA A 75 -6.59 -9.06 -36.97
N GLU A 76 -5.43 -8.96 -37.63
CA GLU A 76 -4.13 -9.28 -37.02
C GLU A 76 -3.75 -8.25 -35.95
N THR A 77 -3.94 -6.95 -36.23
CA THR A 77 -3.64 -5.87 -35.30
C THR A 77 -4.56 -5.92 -34.07
N ARG A 78 -5.85 -6.22 -34.27
CA ARG A 78 -6.79 -6.41 -33.14
C ARG A 78 -6.39 -7.58 -32.26
N ASP A 79 -6.07 -8.73 -32.85
CA ASP A 79 -5.63 -9.91 -32.12
C ASP A 79 -4.30 -9.64 -31.38
N GLY A 80 -3.36 -8.93 -32.01
CA GLY A 80 -2.12 -8.48 -31.39
C GLY A 80 -2.35 -7.58 -30.16
N ALA A 81 -3.25 -6.59 -30.27
CA ALA A 81 -3.61 -5.71 -29.16
C ALA A 81 -4.25 -6.49 -27.98
N ALA A 82 -5.16 -7.42 -28.28
CA ALA A 82 -5.79 -8.28 -27.28
C ALA A 82 -4.76 -9.18 -26.56
N LYS A 83 -3.86 -9.83 -27.31
CA LYS A 83 -2.74 -10.61 -26.76
C LYS A 83 -1.82 -9.77 -25.90
N GLY A 84 -1.48 -8.56 -26.35
CA GLY A 84 -0.67 -7.61 -25.59
C GLY A 84 -1.31 -7.22 -24.25
N TYR A 85 -2.61 -6.94 -24.24
CA TYR A 85 -3.36 -6.67 -23.01
C TYR A 85 -3.30 -7.87 -22.04
N HIS A 86 -3.61 -9.07 -22.51
CA HIS A 86 -3.60 -10.26 -21.65
C HIS A 86 -2.21 -10.57 -21.09
N ALA A 87 -1.16 -10.43 -21.91
CA ALA A 87 0.22 -10.59 -21.46
C ALA A 87 0.59 -9.55 -20.39
N ALA A 88 0.26 -8.27 -20.61
CA ALA A 88 0.50 -7.21 -19.65
C ALA A 88 -0.24 -7.46 -18.33
N MET A 89 -1.53 -7.82 -18.38
CA MET A 89 -2.31 -8.13 -17.18
C MET A 89 -1.77 -9.33 -16.42
N ALA A 90 -1.27 -10.37 -17.10
CA ALA A 90 -0.60 -11.50 -16.47
C ALA A 90 0.68 -11.06 -15.73
N THR A 91 1.55 -10.31 -16.39
CA THR A 91 2.79 -9.77 -15.79
C THR A 91 2.49 -8.88 -14.58
N LEU A 92 1.48 -8.01 -14.70
CA LEU A 92 1.11 -7.10 -13.62
C LEU A 92 0.51 -7.84 -12.42
N ARG A 93 -0.32 -8.88 -12.64
CA ARG A 93 -0.88 -9.73 -11.58
C ARG A 93 0.21 -10.52 -10.86
N GLU A 94 1.16 -11.08 -11.62
CA GLU A 94 2.31 -11.75 -11.04
C GLU A 94 3.14 -10.79 -10.19
N GLY A 95 3.45 -9.60 -10.71
CA GLY A 95 4.17 -8.56 -9.97
C GLY A 95 3.42 -8.07 -8.72
N ALA A 96 2.10 -7.94 -8.78
CA ALA A 96 1.26 -7.58 -7.65
C ALA A 96 1.20 -8.66 -6.57
N GLY A 97 1.33 -9.95 -6.95
CA GLY A 97 1.36 -11.08 -6.02
C GLY A 97 2.70 -11.30 -5.32
N ARG A 98 3.79 -10.68 -5.80
CA ARG A 98 5.11 -10.79 -5.16
C ARG A 98 5.16 -9.91 -3.90
N PRO A 99 5.73 -10.40 -2.78
CA PRO A 99 6.11 -9.55 -1.67
C PRO A 99 7.00 -8.43 -2.19
N ALA A 100 6.66 -7.18 -1.86
CA ALA A 100 7.43 -6.03 -2.29
C ALA A 100 7.87 -5.22 -1.08
N GLY A 101 8.98 -4.52 -1.26
CA GLY A 101 9.58 -3.68 -0.24
C GLY A 101 10.95 -4.20 0.19
N VAL A 102 11.59 -3.43 1.06
CA VAL A 102 12.92 -3.73 1.57
C VAL A 102 12.78 -4.42 2.93
N PRO A 103 13.31 -5.65 3.11
CA PRO A 103 13.27 -6.33 4.40
C PRO A 103 14.20 -5.62 5.41
N MET A 104 13.70 -5.44 6.63
CA MET A 104 14.31 -4.65 7.69
C MET A 104 13.93 -5.24 9.06
N ASN A 105 14.78 -6.10 9.65
CA ASN A 105 14.53 -6.68 10.99
C ASN A 105 13.14 -7.35 11.16
N GLY A 106 12.68 -8.11 10.16
CA GLY A 106 11.33 -8.72 10.16
C GLY A 106 10.20 -7.79 9.69
N TRP A 107 10.48 -6.51 9.51
CA TRP A 107 9.62 -5.57 8.80
C TRP A 107 9.89 -5.59 7.30
N ASN A 108 8.90 -5.15 6.54
CA ASN A 108 9.02 -4.90 5.11
C ASN A 108 8.47 -3.51 4.80
N CYS A 109 9.32 -2.62 4.29
CA CYS A 109 8.96 -1.25 3.94
C CYS A 109 8.29 -1.23 2.56
N ALA A 110 6.99 -0.93 2.51
CA ALA A 110 6.25 -0.87 1.26
C ALA A 110 6.88 0.19 0.31
N PRO A 111 6.98 -0.10 -1.00
CA PRO A 111 7.57 0.85 -1.95
C PRO A 111 6.75 2.14 -1.99
N ALA A 112 7.43 3.30 -2.01
CA ALA A 112 6.82 4.62 -2.16
C ALA A 112 5.85 4.70 -3.34
N ALA A 113 4.80 5.52 -3.20
CA ALA A 113 3.95 5.92 -4.30
C ALA A 113 4.09 7.40 -4.67
N GLY A 114 3.39 7.83 -5.71
CA GLY A 114 3.24 9.24 -6.11
C GLY A 114 4.38 9.83 -6.96
N GLU A 115 5.65 9.57 -6.66
CA GLU A 115 6.76 9.99 -7.53
C GLU A 115 7.13 8.91 -8.55
N TRP A 116 6.30 8.80 -9.59
CA TRP A 116 6.41 7.71 -10.55
C TRP A 116 7.46 7.95 -11.62
N GLN A 117 7.63 9.19 -12.10
CA GLN A 117 8.42 9.48 -13.31
C GLN A 117 8.07 8.44 -14.41
N ASP A 118 9.07 7.81 -15.02
CA ASP A 118 8.92 6.77 -16.04
C ASP A 118 8.75 5.34 -15.47
N ARG A 119 8.50 5.17 -14.17
CA ARG A 119 8.33 3.85 -13.52
C ARG A 119 6.94 3.25 -13.79
N PHE A 120 6.53 3.15 -15.05
CA PHE A 120 5.20 2.72 -15.47
C PHE A 120 4.80 1.34 -14.92
N MET A 121 5.74 0.38 -14.92
CA MET A 121 5.50 -0.96 -14.39
C MET A 121 5.19 -0.94 -12.89
N THR A 122 6.01 -0.24 -12.09
CA THR A 122 5.80 -0.08 -10.65
C THR A 122 4.48 0.63 -10.36
N ARG A 123 4.18 1.70 -11.11
CA ARG A 123 2.92 2.45 -11.01
C ARG A 123 1.71 1.56 -11.30
N ALA A 124 1.77 0.73 -12.33
CA ALA A 124 0.69 -0.19 -12.70
C ALA A 124 0.50 -1.32 -11.66
N ILE A 125 1.59 -1.89 -11.13
CA ILE A 125 1.53 -2.87 -10.04
C ILE A 125 0.89 -2.26 -8.79
N ILE A 126 1.29 -1.04 -8.42
CA ILE A 126 0.73 -0.35 -7.25
C ILE A 126 -0.74 0.01 -7.48
N ALA A 127 -1.14 0.44 -8.69
CA ALA A 127 -2.54 0.69 -9.01
C ALA A 127 -3.43 -0.56 -8.86
N LEU A 128 -2.90 -1.77 -9.12
CA LEU A 128 -3.63 -3.02 -8.94
C LEU A 128 -3.75 -3.44 -7.47
N ARG A 129 -2.73 -3.19 -6.65
CA ARG A 129 -2.65 -3.76 -5.28
C ARG A 129 -2.87 -2.77 -4.14
N SER A 130 -2.62 -1.48 -4.38
CA SER A 130 -2.58 -0.42 -3.36
C SER A 130 -2.98 0.93 -3.98
N LEU A 131 -4.13 0.95 -4.65
CA LEU A 131 -4.67 2.16 -5.25
C LEU A 131 -4.80 3.27 -4.19
N GLY A 132 -4.25 4.45 -4.48
CA GLY A 132 -4.25 5.57 -3.55
C GLY A 132 -3.14 5.51 -2.48
N GLN A 133 -2.12 4.67 -2.66
CA GLN A 133 -0.95 4.69 -1.80
C GLN A 133 -0.27 6.08 -1.84
N ASN A 134 0.14 6.56 -0.67
CA ASN A 134 0.77 7.86 -0.47
C ASN A 134 2.26 7.88 -0.90
N THR A 135 2.79 9.09 -1.13
CA THR A 135 4.23 9.30 -1.22
C THR A 135 4.93 9.03 0.10
N VAL A 136 6.24 8.82 0.07
CA VAL A 136 7.03 8.59 1.31
C VAL A 136 7.11 9.82 2.19
N GLU A 137 7.01 11.02 1.61
CA GLU A 137 6.94 12.28 2.35
C GLU A 137 5.64 12.38 3.15
N GLU A 138 4.56 11.78 2.66
CA GLU A 138 3.26 11.77 3.33
C GLU A 138 3.15 10.62 4.33
N SER A 139 3.50 9.38 3.93
CA SER A 139 3.56 8.26 4.86
C SER A 139 4.43 7.09 4.43
N ILE A 140 5.08 6.48 5.43
CA ILE A 140 5.81 5.21 5.30
C ILE A 140 5.04 4.10 6.02
N TYR A 141 4.95 2.94 5.38
CA TYR A 141 4.28 1.74 5.91
C TYR A 141 5.29 0.60 6.02
N LEU A 142 5.61 0.21 7.25
CA LEU A 142 6.44 -0.93 7.60
C LEU A 142 5.53 -2.05 8.07
N ASN A 143 5.49 -3.18 7.36
CA ASN A 143 4.62 -4.30 7.70
C ASN A 143 5.45 -5.50 8.16
N ALA A 144 5.11 -6.08 9.30
CA ALA A 144 5.73 -7.29 9.81
C ALA A 144 4.73 -8.46 9.79
N MET A 145 5.17 -9.58 9.23
CA MET A 145 4.52 -10.89 9.34
C MET A 145 5.45 -11.91 10.02
N THR A 146 6.67 -11.50 10.31
CA THR A 146 7.68 -12.28 11.03
C THR A 146 8.26 -11.46 12.17
N ASP A 147 8.83 -12.13 13.15
CA ASP A 147 9.67 -11.50 14.16
C ASP A 147 11.06 -11.12 13.60
N GLY A 148 11.91 -10.54 14.46
CA GLY A 148 13.27 -10.13 14.10
C GLY A 148 14.20 -11.29 13.73
N THR A 149 13.82 -12.54 14.04
CA THR A 149 14.57 -13.76 13.66
C THR A 149 14.04 -14.39 12.36
N GLY A 150 12.97 -13.84 11.80
CA GLY A 150 12.32 -14.34 10.58
C GLY A 150 11.27 -15.41 10.82
N GLN A 151 10.91 -15.72 12.08
CA GLN A 151 9.81 -16.64 12.38
C GLN A 151 8.46 -15.96 12.22
N ALA A 152 7.47 -16.65 11.66
CA ALA A 152 6.12 -16.10 11.49
C ALA A 152 5.51 -15.66 12.83
N LEU A 153 4.83 -14.51 12.81
CA LEU A 153 4.04 -14.02 13.94
C LEU A 153 2.82 -14.93 14.14
N ASP A 154 2.59 -15.42 15.35
CA ASP A 154 1.46 -16.27 15.71
C ASP A 154 0.84 -15.81 17.04
N GLY A 155 -0.49 -15.66 17.07
CA GLY A 155 -1.23 -15.14 18.22
C GLY A 155 -1.15 -15.98 19.51
N ARG A 156 -0.65 -17.22 19.43
CA ARG A 156 -0.37 -18.07 20.60
C ARG A 156 0.89 -17.65 21.36
N LYS A 157 1.74 -16.84 20.74
CA LYS A 157 3.01 -16.35 21.28
C LYS A 157 2.87 -14.91 21.72
N GLU A 158 3.83 -14.45 22.51
CA GLU A 158 3.91 -13.05 22.93
C GLU A 158 5.14 -12.39 22.29
N TYR A 159 4.96 -11.15 21.86
CA TYR A 159 6.00 -10.38 21.19
C TYR A 159 6.22 -9.05 21.88
N ARG A 160 7.47 -8.59 21.84
CA ARG A 160 7.89 -7.28 22.33
C ARG A 160 8.59 -6.51 21.22
N LEU A 161 8.27 -5.22 21.09
CA LEU A 161 9.02 -4.27 20.27
C LEU A 161 9.56 -3.17 21.18
N ARG A 162 10.89 -3.12 21.36
CA ARG A 162 11.54 -2.14 22.23
C ARG A 162 12.27 -1.09 21.41
N PHE A 163 11.92 0.17 21.60
CA PHE A 163 12.68 1.31 21.10
C PHE A 163 13.57 1.83 22.22
N ALA A 164 14.88 1.91 21.97
CA ALA A 164 15.81 2.59 22.86
C ALA A 164 15.48 4.09 22.97
N ALA A 165 15.97 4.74 24.02
CA ALA A 165 15.83 6.17 24.21
C ALA A 165 16.31 6.95 22.97
N GLY A 166 15.50 7.89 22.50
CA GLY A 166 15.80 8.68 21.29
C GLY A 166 15.68 7.94 19.96
N SER A 167 15.23 6.68 19.95
CA SER A 167 15.08 5.86 18.71
C SER A 167 13.64 5.61 18.28
N LEU A 168 12.68 6.34 18.86
CA LEU A 168 11.27 6.30 18.45
C LEU A 168 11.11 6.55 16.95
N PRO A 169 10.02 6.06 16.31
CA PRO A 169 9.76 6.32 14.90
C PRO A 169 9.77 7.83 14.59
N PRO A 170 10.65 8.28 13.69
CA PRO A 170 10.88 9.71 13.50
C PRO A 170 9.84 10.26 12.51
N ALA A 171 8.68 10.63 13.05
CA ALA A 171 7.55 11.22 12.34
C ALA A 171 7.22 12.60 12.89
N GLN A 172 6.95 13.56 12.00
CA GLN A 172 6.64 14.94 12.37
C GLN A 172 5.19 15.10 12.84
N CYS A 173 4.26 14.31 12.29
CA CYS A 173 2.85 14.38 12.68
C CYS A 173 2.54 13.36 13.80
N PHE A 174 2.57 12.07 13.47
CA PHE A 174 2.45 10.98 14.44
C PHE A 174 2.91 9.65 13.82
N TRP A 175 3.02 8.63 14.65
CA TRP A 175 3.19 7.25 14.21
C TRP A 175 2.24 6.32 14.98
N SER A 176 1.97 5.15 14.41
CA SER A 176 1.11 4.14 15.00
C SER A 176 1.54 2.73 14.61
N ILE A 177 1.37 1.78 15.52
CA ILE A 177 1.46 0.34 15.28
C ILE A 177 0.03 -0.20 15.32
N THR A 178 -0.41 -0.87 14.25
CA THR A 178 -1.74 -1.46 14.14
C THR A 178 -1.64 -2.97 14.00
N ALA A 179 -2.49 -3.70 14.72
CA ALA A 179 -2.59 -5.16 14.61
C ALA A 179 -3.72 -5.55 13.66
N TYR A 180 -3.43 -6.50 12.79
CA TYR A 180 -4.34 -7.04 11.80
C TYR A 180 -4.38 -8.57 11.86
N THR A 181 -5.54 -9.16 11.55
CA THR A 181 -5.62 -10.59 11.23
C THR A 181 -4.84 -10.91 9.95
N GLU A 182 -4.64 -12.19 9.65
CA GLU A 182 -4.04 -12.61 8.39
C GLU A 182 -4.79 -12.06 7.15
N GLU A 183 -6.11 -11.94 7.25
CA GLU A 183 -6.99 -11.40 6.21
C GLU A 183 -7.01 -9.86 6.17
N ALA A 184 -6.12 -9.19 6.93
CA ALA A 184 -6.01 -7.73 7.01
C ALA A 184 -7.24 -7.00 7.60
N PHE A 185 -8.03 -7.68 8.45
CA PHE A 185 -9.03 -7.01 9.29
C PHE A 185 -8.44 -6.53 10.62
N LEU A 186 -9.01 -5.46 11.18
CA LEU A 186 -8.64 -5.02 12.54
C LEU A 186 -9.00 -6.11 13.54
N VAL A 187 -8.15 -6.31 14.54
CA VAL A 187 -8.33 -7.34 15.58
C VAL A 187 -9.34 -6.85 16.63
N PRO A 188 -10.56 -7.41 16.69
CA PRO A 188 -11.54 -7.01 17.69
C PRO A 188 -11.05 -7.39 19.09
N ASN A 189 -11.17 -6.48 20.05
CA ASN A 189 -10.78 -6.73 21.43
C ASN A 189 -11.57 -5.88 22.42
N ALA A 190 -11.61 -6.31 23.68
CA ALA A 190 -12.40 -5.68 24.74
C ALA A 190 -11.95 -4.24 25.08
N LEU A 191 -10.73 -3.84 24.71
CA LEU A 191 -10.23 -2.47 24.90
C LEU A 191 -10.66 -1.53 23.77
N ASN A 192 -11.26 -2.06 22.69
CA ASN A 192 -11.47 -1.35 21.44
C ASN A 192 -10.18 -0.67 20.92
N ARG A 193 -9.02 -1.29 21.17
CA ARG A 193 -7.69 -0.77 20.83
C ARG A 193 -7.11 -1.61 19.69
N CYS A 194 -7.23 -1.13 18.46
CA CYS A 194 -6.66 -1.82 17.29
C CYS A 194 -5.30 -1.25 16.87
N SER A 195 -4.92 -0.10 17.43
CA SER A 195 -3.63 0.54 17.23
C SER A 195 -3.11 1.15 18.52
N ILE A 196 -1.80 1.33 18.60
CA ILE A 196 -1.11 2.09 19.65
C ILE A 196 0.00 2.94 19.04
N GLY A 197 0.22 4.15 19.51
CA GLY A 197 1.18 5.07 18.90
C GLY A 197 1.40 6.37 19.66
N SER A 198 2.10 7.31 19.02
CA SER A 198 2.56 8.55 19.66
C SER A 198 1.45 9.49 20.16
N ARG A 199 0.19 9.23 19.79
CA ARG A 199 -0.97 10.02 20.23
C ARG A 199 -1.72 9.39 21.40
N ASP A 200 -1.38 8.17 21.78
CA ASP A 200 -2.00 7.52 22.92
C ASP A 200 -1.53 8.15 24.23
N ALA A 201 -2.48 8.52 25.09
CA ALA A 201 -2.17 9.00 26.42
C ALA A 201 -1.77 7.83 27.33
N GLY A 202 -0.86 8.10 28.28
CA GLY A 202 -0.50 7.13 29.31
C GLY A 202 0.44 6.02 28.85
N LEU A 203 1.16 6.20 27.74
CA LEU A 203 2.28 5.31 27.40
C LEU A 203 3.31 5.29 28.54
N HIS A 204 3.79 4.09 28.86
CA HIS A 204 4.80 3.89 29.87
C HIS A 204 6.19 3.92 29.24
N PHE A 205 7.05 4.81 29.72
CA PHE A 205 8.47 4.85 29.36
C PHE A 205 9.29 4.31 30.53
N ASP A 206 10.30 3.52 30.20
CA ASP A 206 11.30 3.06 31.18
C ASP A 206 12.11 4.26 31.70
N PRO A 207 12.76 4.16 32.88
CA PRO A 207 13.56 5.24 33.45
C PRO A 207 14.72 5.72 32.55
N ASP A 208 15.21 4.87 31.65
CA ASP A 208 16.24 5.20 30.66
C ASP A 208 15.70 6.00 29.46
N GLY A 209 14.38 6.20 29.37
CA GLY A 209 13.70 6.87 28.27
C GLY A 209 13.33 5.95 27.09
N SER A 210 13.59 4.65 27.21
CA SER A 210 13.13 3.65 26.24
C SER A 210 11.65 3.31 26.44
N ILE A 211 11.08 2.62 25.46
CA ILE A 211 9.70 2.11 25.52
C ILE A 211 9.62 0.71 24.94
N ALA A 212 8.84 -0.15 25.58
CA ALA A 212 8.50 -1.49 25.09
C ALA A 212 6.99 -1.60 24.80
N PHE A 213 6.66 -2.00 23.57
CA PHE A 213 5.31 -2.37 23.17
C PHE A 213 5.13 -3.88 23.27
N HIS A 214 3.96 -4.31 23.74
CA HIS A 214 3.63 -5.72 23.94
C HIS A 214 2.50 -6.14 23.01
N PHE A 215 2.68 -7.24 22.30
CA PHE A 215 1.69 -7.83 21.41
C PHE A 215 1.40 -9.26 21.86
N SER A 216 0.23 -9.46 22.43
CA SER A 216 -0.21 -10.74 22.99
C SER A 216 -1.73 -10.80 22.99
N ALA A 217 -2.29 -12.00 22.95
CA ALA A 217 -3.74 -12.18 23.10
C ALA A 217 -4.17 -12.03 24.55
N GLN A 218 -3.35 -12.55 25.48
CA GLN A 218 -3.59 -12.44 26.90
C GLN A 218 -3.13 -11.09 27.42
N LYS A 219 -3.94 -10.51 28.30
CA LYS A 219 -3.65 -9.26 28.98
C LYS A 219 -2.36 -9.41 29.82
N PRO A 220 -1.38 -8.49 29.69
CA PRO A 220 -0.19 -8.49 30.54
C PRO A 220 -0.52 -8.31 32.03
N ALA A 221 0.31 -8.90 32.89
CA ALA A 221 0.10 -8.89 34.34
C ALA A 221 0.46 -7.56 35.01
N THR A 222 1.44 -6.84 34.47
CA THR A 222 1.97 -5.61 35.07
C THR A 222 1.28 -4.37 34.48
N PRO A 223 0.96 -3.33 35.29
CA PRO A 223 0.40 -2.06 34.80
C PRO A 223 1.22 -1.40 33.69
N GLU A 224 2.55 -1.49 33.76
CA GLU A 224 3.50 -0.92 32.81
C GLU A 224 3.35 -1.56 31.42
N ALA A 225 3.41 -2.89 31.35
CA ALA A 225 3.17 -3.61 30.11
C ALA A 225 1.74 -3.41 29.59
N LEU A 226 0.75 -3.31 30.48
CA LEU A 226 -0.65 -3.05 30.10
C LEU A 226 -0.82 -1.69 29.41
N ALA A 227 -0.09 -0.67 29.85
CA ALA A 227 -0.14 0.67 29.24
C ALA A 227 0.23 0.63 27.76
N ASN A 228 1.27 -0.14 27.41
CA ASN A 228 1.83 -0.27 26.07
C ASN A 228 1.37 -1.54 25.33
N TRP A 229 0.29 -2.17 25.80
CA TRP A 229 -0.23 -3.41 25.23
C TRP A 229 -1.16 -3.13 24.04
N LEU A 230 -0.96 -3.92 22.98
CA LEU A 230 -1.85 -4.02 21.83
C LEU A 230 -2.31 -5.48 21.68
N PRO A 231 -3.61 -5.76 21.86
CA PRO A 231 -4.14 -7.12 21.68
C PRO A 231 -3.97 -7.64 20.25
N VAL A 232 -3.59 -8.91 20.13
CA VAL A 232 -3.53 -9.65 18.85
C VAL A 232 -4.48 -10.86 18.90
N PRO A 233 -4.76 -11.55 17.77
CA PRO A 233 -5.63 -12.72 17.79
C PRO A 233 -5.13 -13.79 18.76
N PRO A 234 -6.01 -14.60 19.38
CA PRO A 234 -5.63 -15.65 20.33
C PRO A 234 -4.87 -16.83 19.70
N SER A 235 -4.91 -16.95 18.39
CA SER A 235 -4.19 -17.98 17.64
C SER A 235 -4.06 -17.61 16.17
N GLY A 236 -3.12 -18.28 15.52
CA GLY A 236 -2.91 -18.16 14.08
C GLY A 236 -2.10 -16.94 13.70
N PRO A 237 -1.78 -16.81 12.40
CA PRO A 237 -0.97 -15.72 11.90
C PRO A 237 -1.65 -14.36 12.05
N PHE A 238 -0.84 -13.33 12.31
CA PHE A 238 -1.28 -11.94 12.35
C PHE A 238 -0.22 -11.04 11.73
N ARG A 239 -0.58 -9.77 11.50
CA ARG A 239 0.30 -8.77 10.92
C ARG A 239 0.37 -7.52 11.80
N LEU A 240 1.53 -6.89 11.84
CA LEU A 240 1.70 -5.56 12.42
C LEU A 240 2.02 -4.56 11.31
N SER A 241 1.42 -3.37 11.39
CA SER A 241 1.70 -2.26 10.48
C SER A 241 2.17 -1.07 11.31
N LEU A 242 3.45 -0.74 11.22
CA LEU A 242 4.03 0.49 11.74
C LEU A 242 3.94 1.56 10.66
N ARG A 243 3.23 2.65 10.97
CA ARG A 243 2.97 3.76 10.05
C ARG A 243 3.56 5.03 10.60
N LEU A 244 4.34 5.73 9.79
CA LEU A 244 4.87 7.05 10.08
C LEU A 244 4.15 8.04 9.17
N TYR A 245 3.59 9.11 9.74
CA TYR A 245 2.90 10.17 9.01
C TYR A 245 3.74 11.43 9.04
N ILE A 246 4.04 11.96 7.86
CA ILE A 246 5.06 13.00 7.65
C ILE A 246 6.40 12.56 8.25
N PRO A 247 6.99 11.43 7.78
CA PRO A 247 8.27 10.96 8.29
C PRO A 247 9.38 11.99 8.08
N SER A 248 10.37 11.96 8.97
CA SER A 248 11.61 12.72 8.77
C SER A 248 12.46 12.12 7.64
N SER A 249 13.45 12.87 7.17
CA SER A 249 14.42 12.40 6.20
C SER A 249 15.16 11.12 6.65
N ALA A 250 15.40 10.95 7.95
CA ALA A 250 16.07 9.76 8.47
C ALA A 250 15.29 8.47 8.17
N ALA A 251 13.96 8.50 8.27
CA ALA A 251 13.14 7.34 7.88
C ALA A 251 13.01 7.20 6.37
N ILE A 252 12.89 8.31 5.63
CA ILE A 252 12.78 8.30 4.15
C ILE A 252 14.05 7.72 3.50
N ASN A 253 15.21 8.13 3.99
CA ASN A 253 16.51 7.71 3.46
C ASN A 253 16.96 6.33 3.96
N GLY A 254 16.27 5.76 4.96
CA GLY A 254 16.62 4.48 5.57
C GLY A 254 17.73 4.56 6.62
N ASP A 255 18.10 5.76 7.08
CA ASP A 255 19.06 5.96 8.19
C ASP A 255 18.47 5.51 9.54
N TRP A 256 17.14 5.54 9.64
CA TRP A 256 16.39 4.95 10.75
C TRP A 256 15.71 3.66 10.29
N VAL A 257 15.86 2.61 11.09
CA VAL A 257 15.24 1.30 10.87
C VAL A 257 14.58 0.85 12.17
N PRO A 258 13.33 0.35 12.14
CA PRO A 258 12.70 -0.16 13.35
C PRO A 258 13.47 -1.38 13.90
N PRO A 259 13.52 -1.55 15.22
CA PRO A 259 14.01 -2.78 15.82
C PRO A 259 13.11 -3.96 15.41
N GLY A 260 13.69 -5.16 15.42
CA GLY A 260 12.90 -6.36 15.19
C GLY A 260 12.00 -6.67 16.37
N LEU A 261 10.90 -7.37 16.10
CA LEU A 261 10.08 -7.94 17.17
C LEU A 261 10.85 -9.07 17.84
N GLU A 262 10.81 -9.11 19.17
CA GLU A 262 11.35 -10.19 19.99
C GLU A 262 10.19 -11.08 20.41
N GLN A 263 10.23 -12.37 20.08
CA GLN A 263 9.36 -13.35 20.75
C GLN A 263 9.85 -13.50 22.20
N ILE A 264 8.95 -13.34 23.17
CA ILE A 264 9.27 -13.46 24.60
C ILE A 264 8.77 -14.78 25.22
N THR A 265 7.73 -15.40 24.63
CA THR A 265 7.17 -16.71 25.01
C THR A 265 6.62 -17.44 23.79
#